data_AF-A0A7V6YEB1-F1
#
_entry.id   AF-A0A7V6YEB1-F1
#
_cell.length_a   1.000
_cell.length_b   1.000
_cell.length_c   1.000
_cell.angle_alpha   90.00
_cell.angle_beta   90.00
_cell.angle_gamma   90.00
#
_symmetry.space_group_name_H-M   'P 1'
#
loop_
_entity.id
_entity.type
_entity.pdbx_description
1 polymer ?
#
loop_
_entity_poly.entity_id
_entity_poly.type
_entity_poly.pdbx_seq_one_letter_code
_entity_poly.pdbx_strand_id
1 'polypeptide(L)'
;MDQVVRIFTEKKPGFDAPARLLQQELQEYLGIKGLRRVRLIYRYDLLLKEEEKDRVLAALFPETLADRVFVEELPLATTDYLLIKEPLLGQFHPKEAGASQAIALLTGRPEPPVRVAEILVLSGDLSGADLEGIKSYWLNPLAAQEGRWEKPASLQPTLAAPSQVAVLEGFIAKSEEELAALGEELGLAMSPADLRFCQAYFRDREQRDPTVTEIRILDTYWSDHCRHKTFNTPITAVTIEESPLTKPIQTAYEAYLAAREALAPAGDRPLCLMDLATASMKELRRLGHLEDLEESEETNAASIRITVDRDGRPEKWLLMFKNETHN
;
A
#
# COMPACT_ATOMS: atom_id res chain seq x y z
N MET A 1 6.88 14.46 -35.69
CA MET A 1 6.22 15.21 -34.60
C MET A 1 5.66 14.20 -33.63
N ASP A 2 5.60 14.54 -32.36
CA ASP A 2 4.97 13.69 -31.36
C ASP A 2 3.45 13.83 -31.47
N GLN A 3 2.76 12.70 -31.36
CA GLN A 3 1.31 12.63 -31.33
C GLN A 3 0.86 11.72 -30.20
N VAL A 4 -0.30 12.02 -29.64
CA VAL A 4 -0.96 11.09 -28.71
C VAL A 4 -1.69 10.05 -29.55
N VAL A 5 -1.40 8.77 -29.31
CA VAL A 5 -2.09 7.63 -29.92
C VAL A 5 -2.89 6.93 -28.84
N ARG A 6 -4.19 6.74 -29.08
CA ARG A 6 -5.08 6.10 -28.12
C ARG A 6 -5.35 4.65 -28.48
N ILE A 7 -5.16 3.76 -27.52
CA ILE A 7 -5.36 2.32 -27.67
C ILE A 7 -6.29 1.83 -26.59
N PHE A 8 -7.20 0.94 -26.93
CA PHE A 8 -8.06 0.25 -25.98
C PHE A 8 -7.75 -1.24 -26.00
N THR A 9 -7.61 -1.85 -24.84
CA THR A 9 -7.46 -3.31 -24.71
C THR A 9 -8.58 -3.89 -23.87
N GLU A 10 -9.21 -4.94 -24.36
CA GLU A 10 -10.32 -5.64 -23.69
C GLU A 10 -10.06 -7.15 -23.73
N LYS A 11 -10.29 -7.86 -22.61
CA LYS A 11 -10.24 -9.32 -22.61
C LYS A 11 -11.45 -9.91 -23.35
N LYS A 12 -11.20 -10.90 -24.22
CA LYS A 12 -12.24 -11.64 -24.95
C LYS A 12 -13.10 -12.46 -23.96
N PRO A 13 -14.39 -12.69 -24.27
CA PRO A 13 -15.24 -13.57 -23.47
C PRO A 13 -14.57 -14.92 -23.21
N GLY A 14 -14.54 -15.35 -21.95
CA GLY A 14 -13.82 -16.54 -21.51
C GLY A 14 -12.52 -16.20 -20.78
N PHE A 15 -11.83 -15.14 -21.20
CA PHE A 15 -10.59 -14.63 -20.58
C PHE A 15 -10.80 -13.40 -19.68
N ASP A 16 -12.04 -12.89 -19.62
CA ASP A 16 -12.48 -11.68 -18.91
C ASP A 16 -12.90 -11.94 -17.45
N ALA A 17 -12.19 -12.82 -16.73
CA ALA A 17 -12.51 -13.18 -15.35
C ALA A 17 -12.69 -11.96 -14.42
N PRO A 18 -11.84 -10.91 -14.45
CA PRO A 18 -12.04 -9.72 -13.62
C PRO A 18 -13.36 -9.00 -13.88
N ALA A 19 -13.77 -8.87 -15.15
CA ALA A 19 -15.03 -8.21 -15.50
C ALA A 19 -16.25 -9.00 -15.03
N ARG A 20 -16.18 -10.34 -15.10
CA ARG A 20 -17.25 -11.23 -14.64
C ARG A 20 -17.38 -11.25 -13.11
N LEU A 21 -16.26 -11.27 -12.39
CA LEU A 21 -16.26 -11.18 -10.93
C LEU A 21 -16.86 -9.85 -10.47
N LEU A 22 -16.41 -8.74 -11.06
CA LEU A 22 -16.99 -7.43 -10.76
C LEU A 22 -18.48 -7.38 -11.08
N GLN A 23 -18.92 -7.95 -12.21
CA GLN A 23 -20.35 -8.04 -12.52
C GLN A 23 -21.14 -8.78 -11.42
N GLN A 24 -20.62 -9.91 -10.93
CA GLN A 24 -21.24 -10.66 -9.84
C GLN A 24 -21.30 -9.84 -8.55
N GLU A 25 -20.22 -9.17 -8.18
CA GLU A 25 -20.18 -8.28 -7.01
C GLU A 25 -21.24 -7.18 -7.11
N LEU A 26 -21.33 -6.48 -8.25
CA LEU A 26 -22.32 -5.42 -8.45
C LEU A 26 -23.76 -5.96 -8.40
N GLN A 27 -24.01 -7.18 -8.88
CA GLN A 27 -25.35 -7.79 -8.85
C GLN A 27 -25.72 -8.34 -7.47
N GLU A 28 -24.81 -9.03 -6.80
CA GLU A 28 -25.07 -9.76 -5.56
C GLU A 28 -24.89 -8.89 -4.32
N TYR A 29 -23.81 -8.09 -4.27
CA TYR A 29 -23.48 -7.27 -3.11
C TYR A 29 -24.20 -5.92 -3.15
N LEU A 30 -24.18 -5.21 -4.28
CA LEU A 30 -24.91 -3.94 -4.44
C LEU A 30 -26.37 -4.13 -4.84
N GLY A 31 -26.80 -5.35 -5.18
CA GLY A 31 -28.19 -5.66 -5.48
C GLY A 31 -28.70 -5.14 -6.82
N ILE A 32 -27.82 -4.84 -7.77
CA ILE A 32 -28.18 -4.16 -9.03
C ILE A 32 -28.72 -5.17 -10.06
N LYS A 33 -30.02 -5.45 -9.98
CA LYS A 33 -30.69 -6.49 -10.80
C LYS A 33 -30.76 -6.17 -12.29
N GLY A 34 -30.78 -4.88 -12.65
CA GLY A 34 -30.91 -4.42 -14.03
C GLY A 34 -29.61 -4.51 -14.86
N LEU A 35 -28.47 -4.79 -14.21
CA LEU A 35 -27.18 -4.94 -14.86
C LEU A 35 -27.14 -6.24 -15.68
N ARG A 36 -26.86 -6.14 -16.98
CA ARG A 36 -26.80 -7.30 -17.89
C ARG A 36 -25.38 -7.70 -18.25
N ARG A 37 -24.49 -6.70 -18.42
CA ARG A 37 -23.12 -6.93 -18.84
C ARG A 37 -22.18 -5.86 -18.31
N VAL A 38 -21.01 -6.30 -17.86
CA VAL A 38 -19.86 -5.45 -17.55
C VAL A 38 -18.74 -5.75 -18.53
N ARG A 39 -18.11 -4.71 -19.08
CA ARG A 39 -16.83 -4.83 -19.79
C ARG A 39 -15.80 -3.99 -19.05
N LEU A 40 -14.61 -4.55 -18.86
CA LEU A 40 -13.45 -3.85 -18.32
C LEU A 40 -12.45 -3.62 -19.45
N ILE A 41 -12.25 -2.35 -19.80
CA ILE A 41 -11.33 -1.93 -20.86
C ILE A 41 -10.21 -1.11 -20.24
N TYR A 42 -8.97 -1.32 -20.69
CA TYR A 42 -7.88 -0.40 -20.41
C TYR A 42 -7.69 0.53 -21.60
N ARG A 43 -7.74 1.82 -21.37
CA ARG A 43 -7.37 2.86 -22.34
C ARG A 43 -5.94 3.28 -22.08
N TYR A 44 -5.10 3.21 -23.11
CA TYR A 44 -3.73 3.71 -23.11
C TYR A 44 -3.68 4.94 -23.99
N ASP A 45 -3.15 6.02 -23.47
CA ASP A 45 -2.73 7.18 -24.23
C ASP A 45 -1.20 7.18 -24.28
N LEU A 46 -0.63 7.08 -25.48
CA LEU A 46 0.80 6.93 -25.74
C LEU A 46 1.33 8.15 -26.48
N LEU A 47 2.44 8.74 -26.02
CA LEU A 47 3.13 9.78 -26.79
C LEU A 47 4.14 9.13 -27.74
N LEU A 48 3.84 9.10 -29.05
CA LEU A 48 4.65 8.44 -30.08
C LEU A 48 4.99 9.39 -31.21
N LYS A 49 6.14 9.16 -31.86
CA LYS A 49 6.41 9.74 -33.18
C LYS A 49 5.65 8.97 -34.26
N GLU A 50 5.23 9.66 -35.32
CA GLU A 50 4.56 9.04 -36.47
C GLU A 50 5.29 7.80 -37.01
N GLU A 51 6.61 7.92 -37.20
CA GLU A 51 7.47 6.86 -37.74
C GLU A 51 7.60 5.62 -36.84
N GLU A 52 7.31 5.75 -35.54
CA GLU A 52 7.44 4.67 -34.55
C GLU A 52 6.10 3.94 -34.32
N LYS A 53 4.98 4.56 -34.71
CA LYS A 53 3.62 4.16 -34.33
C LYS A 53 3.34 2.69 -34.64
N ASP A 54 3.41 2.30 -35.92
CA ASP A 54 3.02 0.95 -36.34
C ASP A 54 3.87 -0.13 -35.70
N ARG A 55 5.18 0.11 -35.59
CA ARG A 55 6.14 -0.80 -34.95
C ARG A 55 5.82 -0.99 -33.47
N VAL A 56 5.54 0.10 -32.75
CA VAL A 56 5.21 0.06 -31.32
C VAL A 56 3.88 -0.66 -31.09
N LEU A 57 2.85 -0.34 -31.87
CA LEU A 57 1.53 -0.96 -31.74
C LEU A 57 1.57 -2.46 -32.02
N ALA A 58 2.27 -2.88 -33.09
CA ALA A 58 2.40 -4.29 -33.43
C ALA A 58 3.13 -5.10 -32.35
N ALA A 59 4.12 -4.49 -31.67
CA ALA A 59 4.90 -5.17 -30.64
C ALA A 59 4.20 -5.21 -29.28
N LEU A 60 3.55 -4.11 -28.86
CA LEU A 60 3.01 -3.97 -27.50
C LEU A 60 1.53 -4.33 -27.40
N PHE A 61 0.77 -4.14 -28.47
CA PHE A 61 -0.67 -4.36 -28.48
C PHE A 61 -1.07 -5.30 -29.62
N PRO A 62 -0.48 -6.50 -29.73
CA PRO A 62 -0.94 -7.49 -30.69
C PRO A 62 -2.33 -7.99 -30.29
N GLU A 63 -3.21 -8.19 -31.28
CA GLU A 63 -4.42 -8.96 -31.02
C GLU A 63 -4.05 -10.42 -30.77
N THR A 64 -4.57 -10.99 -29.68
CA THR A 64 -4.27 -12.37 -29.28
C THR A 64 -5.54 -13.20 -29.17
N LEU A 65 -5.43 -14.49 -28.85
CA LEU A 65 -6.61 -15.31 -28.53
C LEU A 65 -7.37 -14.80 -27.30
N ALA A 66 -6.69 -14.09 -26.40
CA ALA A 66 -7.27 -13.60 -25.15
C ALA A 66 -7.66 -12.12 -25.19
N ASP A 67 -7.07 -11.32 -26.07
CA ASP A 67 -7.18 -9.86 -26.07
C ASP A 67 -7.77 -9.34 -27.38
N ARG A 68 -8.63 -8.32 -27.25
CA ARG A 68 -9.02 -7.41 -28.33
C ARG A 68 -8.27 -6.10 -28.15
N VAL A 69 -7.81 -5.56 -29.27
CA VAL A 69 -7.14 -4.26 -29.31
C VAL A 69 -7.91 -3.37 -30.28
N PHE A 70 -8.22 -2.15 -29.85
CA PHE A 70 -8.86 -1.15 -30.69
C PHE A 70 -7.98 0.10 -30.73
N VAL A 71 -7.82 0.67 -31.91
CA VAL A 71 -6.96 1.83 -32.16
C VAL A 71 -7.87 3.03 -32.42
N GLU A 72 -7.69 4.10 -31.64
CA GLU A 72 -8.43 5.37 -31.66
C GLU A 72 -9.93 5.29 -31.30
N GLU A 73 -10.63 4.22 -31.68
CA GLU A 73 -12.08 4.07 -31.50
C GLU A 73 -12.41 2.81 -30.68
N LEU A 74 -13.30 2.95 -29.70
CA LEU A 74 -13.83 1.82 -28.93
C LEU A 74 -15.29 1.58 -29.36
N PRO A 75 -15.67 0.37 -29.81
CA PRO A 75 -17.06 0.08 -30.12
C PRO A 75 -17.91 0.07 -28.83
N LEU A 76 -18.90 0.97 -28.81
CA LEU A 76 -19.86 1.18 -27.72
C LEU A 76 -21.28 1.22 -28.28
N ALA A 77 -22.24 0.69 -27.52
CA ALA A 77 -23.65 0.90 -27.83
C ALA A 77 -24.10 2.27 -27.31
N THR A 78 -25.09 2.87 -27.96
CA THR A 78 -25.68 4.15 -27.50
C THR A 78 -26.36 4.06 -26.14
N THR A 79 -26.70 2.85 -25.70
CA THR A 79 -27.31 2.55 -24.40
C THR A 79 -26.29 2.16 -23.33
N ASP A 80 -24.99 2.15 -23.65
CA ASP A 80 -23.96 1.82 -22.67
C ASP A 80 -23.69 3.01 -21.75
N TYR A 81 -23.50 2.72 -20.46
CA TYR A 81 -23.01 3.70 -19.49
C TYR A 81 -21.52 3.52 -19.30
N LEU A 82 -20.78 4.63 -19.21
CA LEU A 82 -19.34 4.64 -19.06
C LEU A 82 -18.96 5.20 -17.69
N LEU A 83 -18.12 4.48 -16.98
CA LEU A 83 -17.36 5.02 -15.85
C LEU A 83 -15.87 4.91 -16.18
N ILE A 84 -15.15 6.01 -16.03
CA ILE A 84 -13.72 6.07 -16.33
C ILE A 84 -13.00 6.32 -15.02
N LYS A 85 -12.00 5.50 -14.73
CA LYS A 85 -11.16 5.57 -13.55
C LYS A 85 -9.72 5.85 -13.98
N GLU A 86 -9.20 6.99 -13.54
CA GLU A 86 -7.82 7.39 -13.75
C GLU A 86 -7.07 7.39 -12.41
N PRO A 87 -5.83 6.90 -12.34
CA PRO A 87 -5.04 7.00 -11.14
C PRO A 87 -4.80 8.47 -10.77
N LEU A 88 -4.74 8.77 -9.47
CA LEU A 88 -4.33 10.11 -9.02
C LEU A 88 -2.90 10.40 -9.47
N LEU A 89 -2.60 11.67 -9.74
CA LEU A 89 -1.26 12.09 -10.14
C LEU A 89 -0.23 11.69 -9.08
N GLY A 90 0.88 11.08 -9.50
CA GLY A 90 1.94 10.61 -8.62
C GLY A 90 1.77 9.18 -8.11
N GLN A 91 0.62 8.54 -8.34
CA GLN A 91 0.46 7.11 -8.08
C GLN A 91 1.26 6.31 -9.11
N PHE A 92 1.95 5.26 -8.65
CA PHE A 92 2.63 4.33 -9.55
C PHE A 92 1.59 3.44 -10.24
N HIS A 93 1.58 3.46 -11.58
CA HIS A 93 0.71 2.60 -12.36
C HIS A 93 1.53 1.56 -13.14
N PRO A 94 1.47 0.25 -12.78
CA PRO A 94 2.32 -0.79 -13.38
C PRO A 94 2.23 -0.86 -14.91
N LYS A 95 1.03 -0.65 -15.47
CA LYS A 95 0.83 -0.69 -16.94
C LYS A 95 1.38 0.56 -17.63
N GLU A 96 1.39 1.72 -16.96
CA GLU A 96 2.00 2.93 -17.52
C GLU A 96 3.52 2.77 -17.59
N ALA A 97 4.13 2.33 -16.48
CA ALA A 97 5.56 2.06 -16.38
C ALA A 97 5.99 0.99 -17.39
N GLY A 98 5.28 -0.15 -17.45
CA GLY A 98 5.60 -1.23 -18.39
C GLY A 98 5.51 -0.82 -19.85
N ALA A 99 4.44 -0.10 -20.24
CA ALA A 99 4.31 0.39 -21.61
C ALA A 99 5.37 1.44 -21.95
N SER A 100 5.67 2.38 -21.04
CA SER A 100 6.69 3.40 -21.25
C SER A 100 8.08 2.79 -21.45
N GLN A 101 8.49 1.86 -20.57
CA GLN A 101 9.76 1.13 -20.67
C GLN A 101 9.85 0.34 -21.98
N ALA A 102 8.78 -0.35 -22.36
CA ALA A 102 8.78 -1.14 -23.59
C ALA A 102 8.87 -0.25 -24.84
N ILE A 103 8.22 0.92 -24.85
CA ILE A 103 8.41 1.91 -25.93
C ILE A 103 9.86 2.38 -25.99
N ALA A 104 10.46 2.72 -24.85
CA ALA A 104 11.86 3.16 -24.77
C ALA A 104 12.81 2.10 -25.35
N LEU A 105 12.63 0.82 -24.99
CA LEU A 105 13.42 -0.29 -25.51
C LEU A 105 13.25 -0.49 -27.02
N LEU A 106 12.03 -0.36 -27.54
CA LEU A 106 11.75 -0.54 -28.97
C LEU A 106 12.28 0.60 -29.84
N THR A 107 12.25 1.82 -29.32
CA THR A 107 12.55 3.06 -30.07
C THR A 107 13.96 3.59 -29.82
N GLY A 108 14.62 3.17 -28.73
CA GLY A 108 15.94 3.64 -28.34
C GLY A 108 15.94 5.07 -27.77
N ARG A 109 14.78 5.61 -27.37
CA ARG A 109 14.63 6.96 -26.81
C ARG A 109 14.28 6.90 -25.32
N PRO A 110 14.37 8.04 -24.59
CA PRO A 110 13.94 8.10 -23.20
C PRO A 110 12.46 7.70 -23.04
N GLU A 111 12.13 7.13 -21.88
CA GLU A 111 10.78 6.71 -21.48
C GLU A 111 9.72 7.79 -21.75
N PRO A 112 8.81 7.59 -22.73
CA PRO A 112 7.72 8.53 -22.97
C PRO A 112 6.72 8.56 -21.82
N PRO A 113 5.99 9.67 -21.63
CA PRO A 113 4.79 9.62 -20.82
C PRO A 113 3.76 8.69 -21.46
N VAL A 114 3.20 7.81 -20.63
CA VAL A 114 2.04 6.97 -20.93
C VAL A 114 0.99 7.26 -19.87
N ARG A 115 -0.29 7.29 -20.27
CA ARG A 115 -1.42 7.33 -19.33
C ARG A 115 -2.31 6.13 -19.55
N VAL A 116 -2.73 5.50 -18.46
CA VAL A 116 -3.68 4.40 -18.49
C VAL A 116 -4.91 4.75 -17.65
N ALA A 117 -6.07 4.55 -18.25
CA ALA A 117 -7.35 4.61 -17.56
C ALA A 117 -8.04 3.25 -17.64
N GLU A 118 -8.78 2.90 -16.59
CA GLU A 118 -9.75 1.82 -16.64
C GLU A 118 -11.10 2.39 -17.06
N ILE A 119 -11.78 1.69 -17.95
CA ILE A 119 -13.12 2.04 -18.42
C ILE A 119 -14.03 0.87 -18.13
N LEU A 120 -15.04 1.14 -17.31
CA LEU A 120 -16.15 0.25 -17.07
C LEU A 120 -17.28 0.60 -18.03
N VAL A 121 -17.63 -0.35 -18.90
CA VAL A 121 -18.79 -0.23 -19.78
C VAL A 121 -19.90 -1.09 -19.20
N LEU A 122 -21.01 -0.46 -18.85
CA LEU A 122 -22.15 -1.08 -18.20
C LEU A 122 -23.33 -1.10 -19.17
N SER A 123 -23.87 -2.29 -19.42
CA SER A 123 -25.08 -2.46 -20.23
C SER A 123 -26.18 -3.04 -19.35
N GLY A 124 -27.37 -2.43 -19.37
CA GLY A 124 -28.45 -2.82 -18.46
C GLY A 124 -29.60 -1.83 -18.47
N ASP A 125 -30.61 -2.11 -17.67
CA ASP A 125 -31.62 -1.12 -17.27
C ASP A 125 -31.20 -0.58 -15.91
N LEU A 126 -30.43 0.51 -15.90
CA LEU A 126 -29.76 1.04 -14.71
C LEU A 126 -30.37 2.38 -14.33
N SER A 127 -30.81 2.50 -13.09
CA SER A 127 -31.25 3.78 -12.54
C SER A 127 -30.05 4.68 -12.22
N GLY A 128 -30.29 5.98 -12.04
CA GLY A 128 -29.23 6.89 -11.57
C GLY A 128 -28.64 6.48 -10.21
N ALA A 129 -29.45 5.90 -9.33
CA ALA A 129 -29.00 5.40 -8.04
C ALA A 129 -28.07 4.17 -8.19
N ASP A 130 -28.38 3.28 -9.13
CA ASP A 130 -27.50 2.13 -9.44
C ASP A 130 -26.14 2.63 -9.94
N LEU A 131 -26.13 3.60 -10.85
CA LEU A 131 -24.89 4.15 -11.42
C LEU A 131 -24.01 4.81 -10.36
N GLU A 132 -24.60 5.62 -9.47
CA GLU A 132 -23.86 6.24 -8.35
C GLU A 132 -23.35 5.19 -7.36
N GLY A 133 -24.15 4.15 -7.09
CA GLY A 133 -23.72 3.02 -6.26
C GLY A 133 -22.52 2.29 -6.84
N ILE A 134 -22.54 1.97 -8.15
CA ILE A 134 -21.42 1.34 -8.86
C ILE A 134 -20.19 2.25 -8.83
N LYS A 135 -20.37 3.54 -9.12
CA LYS A 135 -19.28 4.52 -9.13
C LYS A 135 -18.60 4.61 -7.77
N SER A 136 -19.36 4.77 -6.70
CA SER A 136 -18.85 4.85 -5.32
C SER A 136 -18.12 3.56 -4.90
N TYR A 137 -18.65 2.40 -5.29
CA TYR A 137 -18.04 1.10 -4.99
C TYR A 137 -16.72 0.87 -5.75
N TRP A 138 -16.69 1.19 -7.04
CA TRP A 138 -15.56 0.88 -7.92
C TRP A 138 -14.45 1.93 -7.91
N LEU A 139 -14.77 3.18 -7.61
CA LEU A 139 -13.82 4.30 -7.58
C LEU A 139 -13.32 4.54 -6.15
N ASN A 140 -12.12 4.04 -5.83
CA ASN A 140 -11.46 4.37 -4.57
C ASN A 140 -10.85 5.79 -4.63
N PRO A 141 -11.38 6.77 -3.88
CA PRO A 141 -10.93 8.16 -3.94
C PRO A 141 -9.51 8.38 -3.41
N LEU A 142 -8.94 7.41 -2.67
CA LEU A 142 -7.56 7.48 -2.18
C LEU A 142 -6.53 7.11 -3.26
N ALA A 143 -6.94 6.38 -4.29
CA ALA A 143 -6.04 5.87 -5.32
C ALA A 143 -6.36 6.42 -6.72
N ALA A 144 -7.62 6.75 -6.98
CA ALA A 144 -8.10 7.11 -8.30
C ALA A 144 -9.16 8.22 -8.26
N GLN A 145 -9.33 8.86 -9.40
CA GLN A 145 -10.36 9.86 -9.66
C GLN A 145 -11.17 9.49 -10.90
N GLU A 146 -12.32 10.14 -11.05
CA GLU A 146 -13.10 10.03 -12.28
C GLU A 146 -12.30 10.62 -13.45
N GLY A 147 -12.09 9.79 -14.47
CA GLY A 147 -11.33 10.16 -15.66
C GLY A 147 -12.19 10.80 -16.74
N ARG A 148 -11.53 11.30 -17.78
CA ARG A 148 -12.19 11.98 -18.91
C ARG A 148 -12.22 11.09 -20.13
N TRP A 149 -13.28 11.17 -20.93
CA TRP A 149 -13.35 10.44 -22.20
C TRP A 149 -12.50 11.13 -23.28
N GLU A 150 -12.39 12.44 -23.24
CA GLU A 150 -11.71 13.23 -24.27
C GLU A 150 -10.24 12.82 -24.42
N LYS A 151 -9.75 12.89 -25.66
CA LYS A 151 -8.35 12.61 -25.94
C LYS A 151 -7.49 13.80 -25.51
N PRO A 152 -6.51 13.62 -24.61
CA PRO A 152 -5.66 14.72 -24.20
C PRO A 152 -4.77 15.18 -25.37
N ALA A 153 -4.58 16.49 -25.49
CA ALA A 153 -3.69 17.07 -26.51
C ALA A 153 -2.20 16.83 -26.19
N SER A 154 -1.87 16.62 -24.91
CA SER A 154 -0.52 16.33 -24.42
C SER A 154 -0.57 15.41 -23.22
N LEU A 155 0.46 14.57 -23.08
CA LEU A 155 0.65 13.68 -21.92
C LEU A 155 1.79 14.15 -21.01
N GLN A 156 2.42 15.28 -21.33
CA GLN A 156 3.44 15.83 -20.46
C GLN A 156 2.81 16.30 -19.14
N PRO A 157 3.33 15.87 -17.99
CA PRO A 157 2.80 16.31 -16.72
C PRO A 157 3.11 17.80 -16.54
N THR A 158 2.08 18.63 -16.39
CA THR A 158 2.24 19.99 -15.85
C THR A 158 2.37 19.88 -14.34
N LEU A 159 3.58 19.56 -13.88
CA LEU A 159 3.90 19.66 -12.47
C LEU A 159 4.17 21.13 -12.15
N ALA A 160 3.40 21.69 -11.22
CA ALA A 160 3.79 22.94 -10.57
C ALA A 160 5.12 22.70 -9.84
N ALA A 161 6.00 23.71 -9.82
CA ALA A 161 7.19 23.64 -8.98
C ALA A 161 6.77 23.39 -7.53
N PRO A 162 7.45 22.50 -6.79
CA PRO A 162 7.11 22.25 -5.40
C PRO A 162 7.21 23.55 -4.61
N SER A 163 6.20 23.82 -3.78
CA SER A 163 6.24 24.96 -2.86
C SER A 163 7.26 24.72 -1.76
N GLN A 164 7.76 25.79 -1.15
CA GLN A 164 8.60 25.69 0.03
C GLN A 164 7.82 24.99 1.16
N VAL A 165 8.51 24.14 1.92
CA VAL A 165 7.91 23.44 3.07
C VAL A 165 7.45 24.46 4.11
N ALA A 166 6.21 24.32 4.57
CA ALA A 166 5.62 25.22 5.56
C ALA A 166 6.30 25.08 6.92
N VAL A 167 6.55 26.23 7.56
CA VAL A 167 6.96 26.32 8.98
C VAL A 167 5.70 26.39 9.84
N LEU A 168 5.69 25.67 10.96
CA LEU A 168 4.61 25.74 11.94
C LEU A 168 4.83 26.97 12.83
N GLU A 169 4.49 28.15 12.31
CA GLU A 169 4.75 29.42 12.99
C GLU A 169 4.12 29.47 14.39
N GLY A 170 4.92 29.92 15.35
CA GLY A 170 4.54 30.05 16.76
C GLY A 170 4.46 28.73 17.51
N PHE A 171 4.80 27.59 16.92
CA PHE A 171 4.76 26.27 17.56
C PHE A 171 5.44 26.26 18.94
N ILE A 172 6.64 26.84 19.06
CA ILE A 172 7.40 26.85 20.31
C ILE A 172 6.76 27.70 21.42
N ALA A 173 5.81 28.57 21.08
CA ALA A 173 5.10 29.47 21.98
C ALA A 173 3.64 29.08 22.25
N LYS A 174 3.11 28.07 21.54
CA LYS A 174 1.72 27.60 21.70
C LYS A 174 1.45 27.13 23.14
N SER A 175 0.25 27.42 23.63
CA SER A 175 -0.28 26.83 24.87
C SER A 175 -0.51 25.32 24.69
N GLU A 176 -0.82 24.62 25.79
CA GLU A 176 -1.13 23.19 25.74
C GLU A 176 -2.39 22.91 24.90
N GLU A 177 -3.40 23.76 25.00
CA GLU A 177 -4.65 23.67 24.24
C GLU A 177 -4.41 23.95 22.76
N GLU A 178 -3.63 24.96 22.43
CA GLU A 178 -3.27 25.29 21.04
C GLU A 178 -2.42 24.20 20.38
N LEU A 179 -1.56 23.55 21.16
CA LEU A 179 -0.72 22.44 20.69
C LEU A 179 -1.55 21.17 20.46
N ALA A 180 -2.52 20.89 21.33
CA ALA A 180 -3.46 19.79 21.14
C ALA A 180 -4.34 20.01 19.89
N ALA A 181 -4.90 21.22 19.73
CA ALA A 181 -5.68 21.59 18.55
C ALA A 181 -4.87 21.47 17.26
N LEU A 182 -3.59 21.88 17.27
CA LEU A 182 -2.69 21.69 16.13
C LEU A 182 -2.46 20.20 15.82
N GLY A 183 -2.34 19.36 16.85
CA GLY A 183 -2.23 17.91 16.68
C GLY A 183 -3.44 17.30 15.98
N GLU A 184 -4.65 17.74 16.35
CA GLU A 184 -5.90 17.32 15.70
C GLU A 184 -6.02 17.85 14.27
N GLU A 185 -5.70 19.13 14.04
CA GLU A 185 -5.71 19.76 12.71
C GLU A 185 -4.79 19.02 11.73
N LEU A 186 -3.59 18.64 12.21
CA LEU A 186 -2.64 17.88 11.42
C LEU A 186 -2.98 16.38 11.41
N GLY A 187 -3.90 15.88 12.23
CA GLY A 187 -4.23 14.45 12.31
C GLY A 187 -3.02 13.60 12.73
N LEU A 188 -2.29 14.05 13.75
CA LEU A 188 -1.10 13.37 14.26
C LEU A 188 -1.45 12.16 15.13
N ALA A 189 -0.65 11.10 15.05
CA ALA A 189 -0.74 9.93 15.92
C ALA A 189 -0.07 10.15 17.29
N MET A 190 0.80 11.16 17.42
CA MET A 190 1.40 11.59 18.68
C MET A 190 0.36 12.06 19.69
N SER A 191 0.59 11.74 20.97
CA SER A 191 -0.21 12.29 22.06
C SER A 191 0.11 13.76 22.31
N PRO A 192 -0.75 14.51 23.04
CA PRO A 192 -0.42 15.88 23.47
C PRO A 192 0.89 15.97 24.27
N ALA A 193 1.20 14.94 25.07
CA ALA A 193 2.45 14.87 25.83
C ALA A 193 3.68 14.71 24.91
N ASP A 194 3.54 13.89 23.87
CA ASP A 194 4.56 13.70 22.83
C ASP A 194 4.84 15.00 22.09
N LEU A 195 3.78 15.71 21.66
CA LEU A 195 3.90 17.01 21.01
C LEU A 195 4.56 18.06 21.91
N ARG A 196 4.21 18.06 23.22
CA ARG A 196 4.84 18.95 24.20
C ARG A 196 6.33 18.67 24.36
N PHE A 197 6.73 17.40 24.31
CA PHE A 197 8.14 17.04 24.32
C PHE A 197 8.86 17.62 23.10
N CYS A 198 8.28 17.44 21.90
CA CYS A 198 8.81 18.03 20.67
C CYS A 198 8.89 19.56 20.77
N GLN A 199 7.85 20.22 21.29
CA GLN A 199 7.83 21.66 21.54
C GLN A 199 8.99 22.10 22.43
N ALA A 200 9.24 21.39 23.54
CA ALA A 200 10.35 21.70 24.42
C ALA A 200 11.70 21.55 23.71
N TYR A 201 11.88 20.51 22.90
CA TYR A 201 13.10 20.35 22.11
C TYR A 201 13.31 21.52 21.13
N PHE A 202 12.30 21.86 20.32
CA PHE A 202 12.40 22.94 19.34
C PHE A 202 12.58 24.32 19.99
N ARG A 203 11.93 24.56 21.13
CA ARG A 203 12.07 25.82 21.89
C ARG A 203 13.44 25.94 22.55
N ASP A 204 13.85 24.91 23.30
CA ASP A 204 14.95 25.01 24.26
C ASP A 204 16.30 24.58 23.64
N ARG A 205 16.30 23.76 22.58
CA ARG A 205 17.52 23.29 21.89
C ARG A 205 17.71 23.93 20.52
N GLU A 206 16.73 23.79 19.63
CA GLU A 206 16.84 24.29 18.24
C GLU A 206 16.57 25.79 18.14
N GLN A 207 15.87 26.35 19.13
CA GLN A 207 15.51 27.77 19.23
C GLN A 207 14.79 28.30 17.98
N ARG A 208 13.93 27.48 17.37
CA ARG A 208 13.12 27.82 16.20
C ARG A 208 11.84 27.01 16.13
N ASP A 209 10.89 27.50 15.34
CA ASP A 209 9.74 26.70 14.96
C ASP A 209 10.14 25.55 14.01
N PRO A 210 9.54 24.36 14.16
CA PRO A 210 9.74 23.26 13.25
C PRO A 210 9.01 23.47 11.93
N THR A 211 9.49 22.83 10.89
CA THR A 211 8.73 22.62 9.66
C THR A 211 7.65 21.56 9.86
N VAL A 212 6.60 21.60 9.04
CA VAL A 212 5.57 20.56 9.04
C VAL A 212 6.18 19.16 8.78
N THR A 213 7.22 19.08 7.94
CA THR A 213 7.92 17.83 7.63
C THR A 213 8.62 17.25 8.85
N GLU A 214 9.29 18.07 9.66
CA GLU A 214 9.96 17.60 10.88
C GLU A 214 8.96 17.00 11.88
N ILE A 215 7.81 17.66 12.10
CA ILE A 215 6.77 17.11 12.97
C ILE A 215 6.15 15.84 12.39
N ARG A 216 5.91 15.76 11.07
CA ARG A 216 5.38 14.55 10.42
C ARG A 216 6.32 13.35 10.50
N ILE A 217 7.62 13.58 10.39
CA ILE A 217 8.63 12.53 10.55
C ILE A 217 8.58 11.99 11.99
N LEU A 218 8.62 12.88 12.98
CA LEU A 218 8.52 12.50 14.40
C LEU A 218 7.21 11.76 14.68
N ASP A 219 6.10 12.24 14.12
CA ASP A 219 4.79 11.61 14.26
C ASP A 219 4.77 10.16 13.79
N THR A 220 5.34 9.92 12.62
CA THR A 220 5.43 8.58 12.02
C THR A 220 6.19 7.63 12.94
N TYR A 221 7.37 8.03 13.41
CA TYR A 221 8.21 7.18 14.26
C TYR A 221 7.70 7.03 15.70
N TRP A 222 6.86 7.95 16.16
CA TRP A 222 6.30 7.93 17.51
C TRP A 222 4.88 7.35 17.57
N SER A 223 4.34 6.97 16.41
CA SER A 223 3.16 6.13 16.31
C SER A 223 3.32 4.82 17.08
N ASP A 224 2.20 4.23 17.51
CA ASP A 224 2.21 2.94 18.21
C ASP A 224 2.77 1.82 17.32
N HIS A 225 2.50 1.87 16.01
CA HIS A 225 3.00 0.90 15.04
C HIS A 225 4.54 0.86 15.00
N CYS A 226 5.20 2.02 14.99
CA CYS A 226 6.66 2.08 14.93
C CYS A 226 7.31 1.83 16.29
N ARG A 227 6.74 2.39 17.37
CA ARG A 227 7.35 2.33 18.71
C ARG A 227 6.89 1.14 19.55
N HIS A 228 5.86 0.42 19.11
CA HIS A 228 5.27 -0.70 19.83
C HIS A 228 4.89 -0.30 21.27
N LYS A 229 4.27 0.88 21.48
CA LYS A 229 3.95 1.41 22.82
C LYS A 229 3.03 0.45 23.55
N THR A 230 1.96 -0.02 22.90
CA THR A 230 1.03 -1.02 23.43
C THR A 230 1.75 -2.29 23.86
N PHE A 231 2.71 -2.77 23.06
CA PHE A 231 3.46 -3.97 23.38
C PHE A 231 4.44 -3.77 24.55
N ASN A 232 4.92 -2.55 24.77
CA ASN A 232 5.82 -2.21 25.86
C ASN A 232 5.09 -1.73 27.13
N THR A 233 3.78 -1.48 27.08
CA THR A 233 2.98 -1.08 28.24
C THR A 233 3.04 -2.14 29.33
N PRO A 234 3.42 -1.77 30.57
CA PRO A 234 3.42 -2.70 31.70
C PRO A 234 2.01 -3.23 31.99
N ILE A 235 1.88 -4.54 32.00
CA ILE A 235 0.68 -5.27 32.43
C ILE A 235 0.77 -5.46 33.94
N THR A 236 -0.23 -4.95 34.65
CA THR A 236 -0.29 -4.98 36.11
C THR A 236 -1.11 -6.15 36.66
N ALA A 237 -2.02 -6.70 35.85
CA ALA A 237 -2.86 -7.84 36.21
C ALA A 237 -3.24 -8.64 34.96
N VAL A 238 -3.34 -9.96 35.13
CA VAL A 238 -3.85 -10.89 34.10
C VAL A 238 -4.89 -11.79 34.76
N THR A 239 -6.08 -11.84 34.18
CA THR A 239 -7.18 -12.71 34.60
C THR A 239 -7.59 -13.57 33.41
N ILE A 240 -7.60 -14.88 33.58
CA ILE A 240 -8.04 -15.84 32.56
C ILE A 240 -9.30 -16.52 33.11
N GLU A 241 -10.42 -16.36 32.39
CA GLU A 241 -11.71 -16.95 32.79
C GLU A 241 -11.66 -18.48 32.70
N GLU A 242 -12.30 -19.17 33.64
CA GLU A 242 -12.31 -20.63 33.68
C GLU A 242 -13.28 -21.21 32.64
N SER A 243 -12.74 -21.96 31.68
CA SER A 243 -13.51 -22.65 30.64
C SER A 243 -12.68 -23.81 30.07
N PRO A 244 -13.31 -24.89 29.56
CA PRO A 244 -12.59 -25.91 28.80
C PRO A 244 -11.78 -25.35 27.63
N LEU A 245 -12.19 -24.22 27.05
CA LEU A 245 -11.51 -23.56 25.94
C LEU A 245 -10.30 -22.71 26.38
N THR A 246 -10.25 -22.26 27.64
CA THR A 246 -9.19 -21.39 28.15
C THR A 246 -8.09 -22.16 28.89
N LYS A 247 -8.31 -23.45 29.20
CA LYS A 247 -7.29 -24.30 29.83
C LYS A 247 -5.94 -24.32 29.10
N PRO A 248 -5.88 -24.44 27.75
CA PRO A 248 -4.59 -24.36 27.04
C PRO A 248 -3.91 -22.99 27.17
N ILE A 249 -4.69 -21.91 27.24
CA ILE A 249 -4.19 -20.53 27.40
C ILE A 249 -3.57 -20.39 28.80
N GLN A 250 -4.24 -20.88 29.84
CA GLN A 250 -3.73 -20.87 31.21
C GLN A 250 -2.39 -21.62 31.31
N THR A 251 -2.31 -22.83 30.73
CA THR A 251 -1.07 -23.62 30.73
C THR A 251 0.06 -22.92 29.98
N ALA A 252 -0.21 -22.31 28.83
CA ALA A 252 0.80 -21.55 28.09
C ALA A 252 1.29 -20.32 28.87
N TYR A 253 0.39 -19.63 29.56
CA TYR A 253 0.73 -18.47 30.37
C TYR A 253 1.60 -18.85 31.57
N GLU A 254 1.29 -19.94 32.28
CA GLU A 254 2.10 -20.47 33.37
C GLU A 254 3.50 -20.90 32.90
N ALA A 255 3.60 -21.54 31.75
CA ALA A 255 4.88 -21.89 31.13
C ALA A 255 5.72 -20.65 30.81
N TYR A 256 5.10 -19.60 30.26
CA TYR A 256 5.75 -18.31 30.04
C TYR A 256 6.29 -17.70 31.35
N LEU A 257 5.49 -17.68 32.43
CA LEU A 257 5.94 -17.14 33.72
C LEU A 257 7.14 -17.91 34.28
N ALA A 258 7.14 -19.24 34.17
CA ALA A 258 8.27 -20.08 34.59
C ALA A 258 9.52 -19.83 33.74
N ALA A 259 9.37 -19.73 32.42
CA ALA A 259 10.47 -19.42 31.51
C ALA A 259 11.09 -18.05 31.82
N ARG A 260 10.25 -17.05 32.08
CA ARG A 260 10.69 -15.71 32.45
C ARG A 260 11.49 -15.69 33.74
N GLU A 261 11.02 -16.36 34.78
CA GLU A 261 11.74 -16.47 36.06
C GLU A 261 13.12 -17.13 35.87
N ALA A 262 13.21 -18.14 35.01
CA ALA A 262 14.47 -18.82 34.68
C ALA A 262 15.44 -17.96 33.85
N LEU A 263 14.93 -17.02 33.04
CA LEU A 263 15.74 -16.14 32.19
C LEU A 263 16.32 -14.94 32.95
N ALA A 264 15.60 -14.42 33.95
CA ALA A 264 16.06 -13.37 34.83
C ALA A 264 15.26 -13.43 36.14
N PRO A 265 15.84 -14.02 37.21
CA PRO A 265 15.23 -13.99 38.54
C PRO A 265 14.99 -12.52 38.93
N ALA A 266 13.77 -12.21 39.35
CA ALA A 266 13.18 -10.87 39.49
C ALA A 266 14.14 -9.66 39.64
N GLY A 267 13.97 -8.62 38.82
CA GLY A 267 14.72 -7.36 38.99
C GLY A 267 14.27 -6.17 38.15
N ASP A 268 14.42 -6.22 36.81
CA ASP A 268 14.44 -4.96 36.03
C ASP A 268 13.50 -4.86 34.82
N ARG A 269 12.71 -5.90 34.50
CA ARG A 269 11.82 -5.86 33.31
C ARG A 269 10.33 -5.98 33.66
N PRO A 270 9.48 -5.03 33.20
CA PRO A 270 8.04 -5.11 33.39
C PRO A 270 7.45 -6.27 32.58
N LEU A 271 6.33 -6.85 33.06
CA LEU A 271 5.52 -7.76 32.26
C LEU A 271 4.84 -6.96 31.16
N CYS A 272 5.05 -7.31 29.90
CA CYS A 272 4.41 -6.65 28.76
C CYS A 272 4.31 -7.62 27.58
N LEU A 273 3.56 -7.25 26.53
CA LEU A 273 3.40 -8.13 25.36
C LEU A 273 4.71 -8.33 24.59
N MET A 274 5.62 -7.34 24.61
CA MET A 274 6.95 -7.46 24.02
C MET A 274 7.81 -8.49 24.76
N ASP A 275 7.69 -8.55 26.09
CA ASP A 275 8.35 -9.56 26.90
C ASP A 275 7.81 -10.96 26.56
N LEU A 276 6.48 -11.11 26.53
CA LEU A 276 5.81 -12.34 26.13
C LEU A 276 6.25 -12.80 24.72
N ALA A 277 6.26 -11.89 23.74
CA ALA A 277 6.64 -12.18 22.35
C ALA A 277 8.09 -12.64 22.19
N THR A 278 8.99 -12.24 23.11
CA THR A 278 10.42 -12.55 23.02
C THR A 278 10.90 -13.63 24.00
N ALA A 279 10.05 -14.05 24.95
CA ALA A 279 10.41 -14.99 25.99
C ALA A 279 10.82 -16.36 25.44
N SER A 280 10.04 -16.94 24.51
CA SER A 280 10.33 -18.25 23.95
C SER A 280 11.66 -18.29 23.19
N MET A 281 11.99 -17.25 22.43
CA MET A 281 13.28 -17.16 21.73
C MET A 281 14.44 -17.13 22.72
N LYS A 282 14.33 -16.32 23.79
CA LYS A 282 15.34 -16.25 24.85
C LYS A 282 15.51 -17.59 25.58
N GLU A 283 14.41 -18.28 25.86
CA GLU A 283 14.45 -19.61 26.51
C GLU A 283 15.10 -20.65 25.61
N LEU A 284 14.69 -20.75 24.33
CA LEU A 284 15.31 -21.66 23.36
C LEU A 284 16.81 -21.39 23.22
N ARG A 285 17.23 -20.13 23.24
CA ARG A 285 18.65 -19.76 23.27
C ARG A 285 19.35 -20.28 24.52
N ARG A 286 18.77 -20.09 25.71
CA ARG A 286 19.32 -20.59 26.97
C ARG A 286 19.47 -22.12 26.99
N LEU A 287 18.56 -22.83 26.32
CA LEU A 287 18.58 -24.28 26.20
C LEU A 287 19.52 -24.80 25.08
N GLY A 288 20.16 -23.91 24.30
CA GLY A 288 21.07 -24.29 23.23
C GLY A 288 20.37 -24.72 21.93
N HIS A 289 19.11 -24.34 21.73
CA HIS A 289 18.32 -24.74 20.55
C HIS A 289 18.42 -23.76 19.36
N LEU A 290 19.26 -22.71 19.44
CA LEU A 290 19.36 -21.64 18.44
C LEU A 290 20.82 -21.39 17.99
N GLU A 291 21.67 -22.42 17.94
CA GLU A 291 23.07 -22.29 17.52
C GLU A 291 23.24 -21.91 16.04
N ASP A 292 22.23 -22.18 15.23
CA ASP A 292 22.12 -21.86 13.82
C ASP A 292 21.53 -20.48 13.55
N LEU A 293 20.97 -19.81 14.56
CA LEU A 293 20.54 -18.41 14.45
C LEU A 293 21.76 -17.52 14.23
N GLU A 294 21.70 -16.65 13.23
CA GLU A 294 22.73 -15.64 13.02
C GLU A 294 22.55 -14.47 14.00
N GLU A 295 23.62 -14.13 14.71
CA GLU A 295 23.69 -12.94 15.55
C GLU A 295 24.42 -11.81 14.80
N SER A 296 23.74 -10.67 14.67
CA SER A 296 24.25 -9.46 14.02
C SER A 296 23.82 -8.23 14.81
N GLU A 297 24.58 -7.13 14.67
CA GLU A 297 24.18 -5.80 15.15
C GLU A 297 23.06 -5.20 14.28
N GLU A 298 22.81 -5.77 13.10
CA GLU A 298 21.73 -5.35 12.21
C GLU A 298 20.37 -5.88 12.68
N THR A 299 19.36 -5.01 12.66
CA THR A 299 17.96 -5.36 12.93
C THR A 299 17.36 -6.08 11.71
N ASN A 300 17.78 -7.32 11.48
CA ASN A 300 17.33 -8.12 10.34
C ASN A 300 16.06 -8.93 10.65
N ALA A 301 15.40 -9.40 9.60
CA ALA A 301 14.46 -10.51 9.70
C ALA A 301 15.16 -11.75 10.29
N ALA A 302 14.41 -12.72 10.82
CA ALA A 302 15.00 -13.92 11.41
C ALA A 302 15.92 -14.61 10.38
N SER A 303 17.21 -14.68 10.67
CA SER A 303 18.23 -15.28 9.78
C SER A 303 18.84 -16.53 10.40
N ILE A 304 18.77 -17.64 9.66
CA ILE A 304 19.23 -18.96 10.11
C ILE A 304 20.29 -19.45 9.13
N ARG A 305 21.40 -19.94 9.67
CA ARG A 305 22.50 -20.56 8.93
C ARG A 305 22.09 -21.95 8.48
N ILE A 306 21.99 -22.15 7.17
CA ILE A 306 21.65 -23.44 6.58
C ILE A 306 22.78 -23.93 5.67
N THR A 307 22.83 -25.24 5.45
CA THR A 307 23.69 -25.84 4.42
C THR A 307 22.82 -26.24 3.23
N VAL A 308 23.14 -25.74 2.06
CA VAL A 308 22.44 -26.01 0.80
C VAL A 308 23.34 -26.85 -0.10
N ASP A 309 22.78 -27.88 -0.74
CA ASP A 309 23.46 -28.61 -1.81
C ASP A 309 23.34 -27.81 -3.10
N ARG A 310 24.49 -27.36 -3.63
CA ARG A 310 24.60 -26.77 -4.96
C ARG A 310 25.44 -27.69 -5.83
N ASP A 311 24.79 -28.42 -6.72
CA ASP A 311 25.42 -29.32 -7.70
C ASP A 311 26.35 -30.37 -7.06
N GLY A 312 25.92 -30.96 -5.94
CA GLY A 312 26.66 -31.97 -5.18
C GLY A 312 27.71 -31.39 -4.23
N ARG A 313 27.74 -30.07 -4.02
CA ARG A 313 28.66 -29.39 -3.11
C ARG A 313 27.90 -28.70 -1.97
N PRO A 314 28.26 -28.95 -0.71
CA PRO A 314 27.64 -28.25 0.41
C PRO A 314 28.15 -26.80 0.48
N GLU A 315 27.22 -25.85 0.49
CA GLU A 315 27.48 -24.43 0.67
C GLU A 315 26.74 -23.89 1.90
N LYS A 316 27.33 -22.91 2.60
CA LYS A 316 26.69 -22.23 3.74
C LYS A 316 25.89 -21.02 3.25
N TRP A 317 24.62 -20.97 3.61
CA TRP A 317 23.68 -19.93 3.21
C TRP A 317 22.96 -19.36 4.44
N LEU A 318 22.36 -18.18 4.29
CA LEU A 318 21.44 -17.60 5.27
C LEU A 318 20.01 -17.73 4.72
N LEU A 319 19.15 -18.38 5.48
CA LEU A 319 17.71 -18.40 5.24
C LEU A 319 17.08 -17.26 6.04
N MET A 320 16.52 -16.28 5.34
CA MET A 320 15.80 -15.17 5.95
C MET A 320 14.31 -15.46 5.96
N PHE A 321 13.69 -15.35 7.12
CA PHE A 321 12.25 -15.49 7.29
C PHE A 321 11.66 -14.23 7.91
N LYS A 322 10.63 -13.69 7.27
CA LYS A 322 9.84 -12.56 7.76
C LYS A 322 8.37 -12.86 7.52
N ASN A 323 7.56 -12.62 8.54
CA ASN A 323 6.11 -12.61 8.43
C ASN A 323 5.63 -11.23 8.88
N GLU A 324 4.79 -10.60 8.06
CA GLU A 324 4.16 -9.31 8.35
C GLU A 324 2.68 -9.38 7.98
N THR A 325 1.88 -8.59 8.68
CA THR A 325 0.46 -8.42 8.41
C THR A 325 0.22 -7.01 7.91
N HIS A 326 -0.60 -6.85 6.88
CA HIS A 326 -1.01 -5.53 6.37
C HIS A 326 -2.53 -5.43 6.46
N ASN A 327 -3.03 -5.38 7.71
CA ASN A 327 -4.45 -5.35 8.04
C ASN A 327 -5.09 -3.99 7.77
#